data_AF-A0A9E5GVY1-F1
#
_entry.id   AF-A0A9E5GVY1-F1
#
_cell.length_a   1.000
_cell.length_b   1.000
_cell.length_c   1.000
_cell.angle_alpha   90.00
_cell.angle_beta   90.00
_cell.angle_gamma   90.00
#
_symmetry.space_group_name_H-M   'P 1'
#
loop_
_entity.id
_entity.type
_entity.pdbx_description
1 polymer ?
#
loop_
_entity_poly.entity_id
_entity_poly.type
_entity_poly.pdbx_seq_one_letter_code
_entity_poly.pdbx_strand_id
1 'polypeptide(L)'
;GNDTINGGDGNDLLHGQLGNDILNGGDGDDTLYGDAFMTAIGQAGQVTTNQTSSAQWHTITFDATILSPVIKLAINTTNDDAPVTLRVRNVTNTGFEWQMDEYEYLDGIHGTETISWLAIAAGTHTLDDGTIIQAGTTTATNNNFTTVTFNAAFESAPVVMSQIMTTNEADAAVLHNRNRSATGFQLQIEEQESFGTAHATETIGWIAIDNGGSATTGIISNETPNNVNHNFSTINFGSSFPASTPVVLIDTQTENGGNPQIARGQNLTSSSIQVNIDEEQSNDSETTHVNEVVGYYALTAGLIYADSLSGDDTLRGGAGLDTLYGGDGADRFVFEAASAYLQTDIIQDFRYFQNDVIDISDLISGFSGTISDHVQFIDSGTDTIIQVDGTGSSGFQDVAILNGVTGLNVDALFAAGNIDVV
;
A
#
# COMPACT_ATOMS: atom_id res chain seq x y z
N GLY A 1 18.55 -15.10 15.68
CA GLY A 1 18.23 -15.07 17.11
C GLY A 1 18.44 -13.63 17.50
N ASN A 2 19.08 -13.31 18.62
CA ASN A 2 19.69 -11.98 18.69
C ASN A 2 21.20 -12.23 18.63
N ASP A 3 21.79 -11.88 17.51
CA ASP A 3 23.13 -12.24 17.11
C ASP A 3 24.02 -10.98 16.98
N THR A 4 25.33 -11.20 16.97
CA THR A 4 26.30 -10.14 16.70
C THR A 4 27.30 -10.68 15.69
N ILE A 5 27.37 -10.04 14.53
CA ILE A 5 28.10 -10.49 13.35
C ILE A 5 29.15 -9.43 13.00
N ASN A 6 30.36 -9.87 12.72
CA ASN A 6 31.46 -9.00 12.28
C ASN A 6 32.07 -9.59 11.01
N GLY A 7 32.13 -8.80 9.93
CA GLY A 7 32.78 -9.17 8.66
C GLY A 7 34.30 -9.15 8.79
N GLY A 8 34.82 -8.01 9.26
CA GLY A 8 36.25 -7.82 9.50
C GLY A 8 36.91 -7.14 8.30
N ASP A 9 38.01 -7.71 7.80
CA ASP A 9 38.70 -7.17 6.63
C ASP A 9 38.20 -7.88 5.36
N GLY A 10 37.87 -7.12 4.32
CA GLY A 10 37.42 -7.61 3.02
C GLY A 10 36.00 -7.18 2.69
N ASN A 11 35.53 -7.56 1.51
CA ASN A 11 34.15 -7.31 1.09
C ASN A 11 33.28 -8.49 1.52
N ASP A 12 32.43 -8.30 2.52
CA ASP A 12 31.66 -9.32 3.19
C ASP A 12 30.16 -9.26 2.87
N LEU A 13 29.50 -10.41 3.05
CA LEU A 13 28.04 -10.56 2.96
C LEU A 13 27.51 -11.08 4.30
N LEU A 14 26.76 -10.23 5.01
CA LEU A 14 26.26 -10.50 6.35
C LEU A 14 24.73 -10.65 6.33
N HIS A 15 24.22 -11.59 7.12
CA HIS A 15 22.78 -11.85 7.30
C HIS A 15 22.49 -12.09 8.79
N GLY A 16 21.72 -11.21 9.43
CA GLY A 16 21.26 -11.39 10.81
C GLY A 16 20.18 -12.47 10.93
N GLN A 17 19.26 -12.49 9.97
CA GLN A 17 18.12 -13.41 9.83
C GLN A 17 16.87 -13.02 10.60
N LEU A 18 16.69 -13.50 11.83
CA LEU A 18 15.45 -13.30 12.58
C LEU A 18 15.82 -12.89 14.00
N GLY A 19 15.24 -11.82 14.50
CA GLY A 19 15.50 -11.24 15.82
C GLY A 19 16.55 -10.13 15.77
N ASN A 20 16.66 -9.37 16.86
CA ASN A 20 17.41 -8.12 16.88
C ASN A 20 18.93 -8.37 16.86
N ASP A 21 19.57 -8.01 15.77
CA ASP A 21 20.94 -8.32 15.43
C ASP A 21 21.83 -7.07 15.40
N ILE A 22 23.13 -7.29 15.60
CA ILE A 22 24.16 -6.25 15.41
C ILE A 22 25.11 -6.72 14.32
N LEU A 23 25.14 -6.01 13.20
CA LEU A 23 25.99 -6.32 12.05
C LEU A 23 27.05 -5.24 11.89
N ASN A 24 28.31 -5.63 11.91
CA ASN A 24 29.45 -4.76 11.61
C ASN A 24 30.17 -5.29 10.37
N GLY A 25 30.17 -4.56 9.27
CA GLY A 25 30.88 -4.90 8.04
C GLY A 25 32.39 -4.91 8.28
N GLY A 26 32.95 -3.74 8.56
CA GLY A 26 34.37 -3.57 8.87
C GLY A 26 35.10 -2.79 7.79
N ASP A 27 36.24 -3.29 7.34
CA ASP A 27 37.02 -2.67 6.26
C ASP A 27 36.70 -3.38 4.92
N GLY A 28 36.18 -2.69 3.93
CA GLY A 28 35.87 -3.23 2.60
C GLY A 28 34.47 -2.82 2.15
N ASP A 29 34.10 -3.13 0.90
CA ASP A 29 32.74 -2.81 0.41
C ASP A 29 31.79 -3.96 0.78
N ASP A 30 30.98 -3.76 1.81
CA ASP A 30 30.16 -4.78 2.45
C ASP A 30 28.69 -4.76 2.02
N THR A 31 28.01 -5.89 2.20
CA THR A 31 26.54 -5.98 2.08
C THR A 31 25.94 -6.59 3.34
N LEU A 32 25.12 -5.82 4.05
CA LEU A 32 24.52 -6.20 5.31
C LEU A 32 23.01 -6.33 5.15
N TYR A 33 22.47 -7.47 5.57
CA TYR A 33 21.04 -7.72 5.73
C TYR A 33 20.74 -7.94 7.20
N GLY A 34 20.02 -7.04 7.85
CA GLY A 34 19.51 -7.23 9.21
C GLY A 34 18.65 -8.50 9.26
N ASP A 35 17.61 -8.53 8.44
CA ASP A 35 16.72 -9.70 8.35
C ASP A 35 17.01 -10.70 7.21
N ALA A 36 16.25 -11.79 7.21
CA ALA A 36 16.08 -12.67 6.06
C ALA A 36 15.39 -11.93 4.89
N PHE A 37 15.71 -12.30 3.64
CA PHE A 37 15.04 -11.76 2.46
C PHE A 37 13.50 -11.91 2.56
N MET A 38 12.84 -10.81 2.87
CA MET A 38 11.41 -10.70 3.03
C MET A 38 10.70 -10.96 1.69
N THR A 39 9.66 -11.79 1.71
CA THR A 39 8.75 -11.91 0.57
C THR A 39 7.60 -10.94 0.77
N ALA A 40 7.49 -9.92 -0.09
CA ALA A 40 6.37 -8.99 -0.05
C ALA A 40 5.03 -9.77 -0.09
N ILE A 41 4.14 -9.47 0.87
CA ILE A 41 2.80 -10.02 0.89
C ILE A 41 1.85 -9.22 0.04
N GLY A 42 2.23 -8.04 -0.42
CA GLY A 42 1.37 -7.23 -1.26
C GLY A 42 2.02 -5.98 -1.82
N GLN A 43 1.24 -5.22 -2.58
CA GLN A 43 1.61 -3.92 -3.11
C GLN A 43 0.36 -3.06 -3.33
N ALA A 44 0.45 -1.77 -3.02
CA ALA A 44 -0.57 -0.78 -3.31
C ALA A 44 -0.03 0.30 -4.25
N GLY A 45 -0.86 0.80 -5.16
CA GLY A 45 -0.46 1.85 -6.09
C GLY A 45 -1.63 2.56 -6.77
N GLN A 46 -1.30 3.53 -7.62
CA GLN A 46 -2.26 4.30 -8.40
C GLN A 46 -1.81 4.38 -9.86
N VAL A 47 -2.79 4.54 -10.75
CA VAL A 47 -2.56 4.81 -12.18
C VAL A 47 -3.58 5.82 -12.69
N THR A 48 -3.13 6.83 -13.43
CA THR A 48 -4.00 7.82 -14.06
C THR A 48 -3.99 7.63 -15.58
N THR A 49 -5.13 7.27 -16.15
CA THR A 49 -5.23 6.96 -17.57
C THR A 49 -6.67 7.06 -18.07
N ASN A 50 -6.86 7.01 -19.38
CA ASN A 50 -8.16 7.03 -20.05
C ASN A 50 -8.43 5.70 -20.78
N GLN A 51 -9.70 5.45 -21.11
CA GLN A 51 -10.14 4.32 -21.93
C GLN A 51 -10.51 4.83 -23.33
N THR A 52 -9.86 4.35 -24.38
CA THR A 52 -10.12 4.81 -25.76
C THR A 52 -11.00 3.86 -26.58
N SER A 53 -11.29 2.67 -26.05
CA SER A 53 -12.25 1.71 -26.61
C SER A 53 -12.53 0.59 -25.62
N SER A 54 -13.64 -0.13 -25.76
CA SER A 54 -13.96 -1.33 -24.98
C SER A 54 -13.01 -2.52 -25.18
N ALA A 55 -11.99 -2.40 -26.03
CA ALA A 55 -10.96 -3.43 -26.24
C ALA A 55 -9.60 -3.07 -25.64
N GLN A 56 -9.43 -1.88 -25.05
CA GLN A 56 -8.16 -1.45 -24.49
C GLN A 56 -7.95 -2.05 -23.09
N TRP A 57 -6.86 -2.80 -22.95
CA TRP A 57 -6.42 -3.35 -21.67
C TRP A 57 -5.15 -2.63 -21.22
N HIS A 58 -5.08 -2.37 -19.92
CA HIS A 58 -3.95 -1.80 -19.23
C HIS A 58 -3.21 -2.90 -18.45
N THR A 59 -1.92 -2.69 -18.20
CA THR A 59 -1.10 -3.64 -17.45
C THR A 59 -0.54 -2.94 -16.21
N ILE A 60 -0.62 -3.61 -15.07
CA ILE A 60 0.15 -3.29 -13.87
C ILE A 60 1.22 -4.36 -13.70
N THR A 61 2.46 -3.92 -13.46
CA THR A 61 3.58 -4.78 -13.08
C THR A 61 3.93 -4.48 -11.64
N PHE A 62 4.14 -5.51 -10.83
CA PHE A 62 4.54 -5.36 -9.44
C PHE A 62 6.04 -5.13 -9.33
N ASP A 63 6.46 -4.42 -8.29
CA ASP A 63 7.88 -4.18 -7.97
C ASP A 63 8.53 -5.42 -7.33
N ALA A 64 7.72 -6.31 -6.76
CA ALA A 64 8.13 -7.61 -6.23
C ALA A 64 7.17 -8.73 -6.64
N THR A 65 7.63 -9.98 -6.52
CA THR A 65 6.77 -11.14 -6.72
C THR A 65 5.76 -11.27 -5.59
N ILE A 66 4.47 -11.19 -5.89
CA ILE A 66 3.37 -11.43 -4.94
C ILE A 66 2.77 -12.80 -5.24
N LEU A 67 2.79 -13.72 -4.28
CA LEU A 67 2.35 -15.11 -4.51
C LEU A 67 0.82 -15.21 -4.57
N SER A 68 0.28 -15.73 -5.67
CA SER A 68 -1.17 -15.92 -5.85
C SER A 68 -1.97 -14.67 -5.46
N PRO A 69 -1.70 -13.54 -6.13
CA PRO A 69 -2.21 -12.25 -5.69
C PRO A 69 -3.72 -12.16 -5.88
N VAL A 70 -4.38 -11.57 -4.90
CA VAL A 70 -5.77 -11.15 -4.91
C VAL A 70 -5.79 -9.65 -5.15
N ILE A 71 -6.53 -9.23 -6.16
CA ILE A 71 -6.51 -7.85 -6.68
C ILE A 71 -7.77 -7.13 -6.23
N LYS A 72 -7.67 -5.84 -5.92
CA LYS A 72 -8.79 -4.90 -5.80
C LYS A 72 -8.44 -3.60 -6.52
N LEU A 73 -9.38 -3.06 -7.28
CA LEU A 73 -9.29 -1.71 -7.83
C LEU A 73 -10.41 -0.82 -7.31
N ALA A 74 -10.19 0.49 -7.36
CA ALA A 74 -11.20 1.50 -7.07
C ALA A 74 -10.95 2.78 -7.87
N ILE A 75 -12.03 3.42 -8.31
CA ILE A 75 -11.98 4.72 -9.00
C ILE A 75 -11.97 5.82 -7.94
N ASN A 76 -11.00 6.75 -8.00
CA ASN A 76 -10.88 7.84 -7.03
C ASN A 76 -11.08 9.24 -7.61
N THR A 77 -11.49 9.31 -8.88
CA THR A 77 -11.91 10.53 -9.54
C THR A 77 -13.24 10.31 -10.29
N THR A 78 -13.93 11.40 -10.55
CA THR A 78 -15.14 11.45 -11.38
C THR A 78 -14.96 12.59 -12.37
N ASN A 79 -14.07 12.38 -13.35
CA ASN A 79 -13.81 13.34 -14.43
C ASN A 79 -14.71 13.08 -15.63
N ASP A 80 -15.20 11.85 -15.79
CA ASP A 80 -16.23 11.42 -16.71
C ASP A 80 -17.42 10.84 -15.92
N ASP A 81 -18.63 11.30 -16.25
CA ASP A 81 -19.85 10.96 -15.52
C ASP A 81 -20.44 9.61 -15.96
N ALA A 82 -19.93 8.99 -17.03
CA ALA A 82 -20.44 7.71 -17.48
C ALA A 82 -20.19 6.60 -16.41
N PRO A 83 -21.16 5.73 -16.11
CA PRO A 83 -20.97 4.63 -15.19
C PRO A 83 -20.01 3.58 -15.79
N VAL A 84 -19.04 3.14 -14.99
CA VAL A 84 -17.99 2.24 -15.44
C VAL A 84 -17.62 1.24 -14.35
N THR A 85 -17.37 0.01 -14.73
CA THR A 85 -16.86 -1.04 -13.85
C THR A 85 -15.36 -1.22 -14.06
N LEU A 86 -14.66 -1.78 -13.07
CA LEU A 86 -13.24 -2.08 -13.19
C LEU A 86 -13.05 -3.58 -13.32
N ARG A 87 -12.66 -4.00 -14.52
CA ARG A 87 -12.50 -5.41 -14.87
C ARG A 87 -11.03 -5.83 -14.76
N VAL A 88 -10.78 -7.05 -14.30
CA VAL A 88 -9.43 -7.62 -14.15
C VAL A 88 -9.34 -8.96 -14.86
N ARG A 89 -8.18 -9.23 -15.46
CA ARG A 89 -7.82 -10.55 -15.99
C ARG A 89 -6.32 -10.79 -15.93
N ASN A 90 -5.90 -11.97 -16.37
CA ASN A 90 -4.48 -12.33 -16.53
C ASN A 90 -3.65 -12.03 -15.27
N VAL A 91 -4.21 -12.34 -14.10
CA VAL A 91 -3.54 -12.18 -12.82
C VAL A 91 -2.40 -13.18 -12.72
N THR A 92 -1.19 -12.68 -12.51
CA THR A 92 0.04 -13.44 -12.33
C THR A 92 0.77 -12.98 -11.08
N ASN A 93 1.81 -13.70 -10.67
CA ASN A 93 2.61 -13.31 -9.51
C ASN A 93 3.42 -12.01 -9.71
N THR A 94 3.44 -11.45 -10.92
CA THR A 94 4.23 -10.25 -11.28
C THR A 94 3.37 -9.09 -11.77
N GLY A 95 2.04 -9.25 -11.81
CA GLY A 95 1.16 -8.23 -12.33
C GLY A 95 -0.20 -8.75 -12.78
N PHE A 96 -1.02 -7.85 -13.30
CA PHE A 96 -2.34 -8.15 -13.83
C PHE A 96 -2.70 -7.22 -14.98
N GLU A 97 -3.71 -7.60 -15.76
CA GLU A 97 -4.34 -6.71 -16.73
C GLU A 97 -5.69 -6.22 -16.21
N TRP A 98 -6.04 -4.98 -16.55
CA TRP A 98 -7.30 -4.38 -16.17
C TRP A 98 -7.86 -3.44 -17.23
N GLN A 99 -9.13 -3.07 -17.08
CA GLN A 99 -9.83 -2.19 -18.00
C GLN A 99 -10.91 -1.39 -17.26
N MET A 100 -11.14 -0.14 -17.69
CA MET A 100 -12.38 0.60 -17.41
C MET A 100 -13.44 0.09 -18.39
N ASP A 101 -14.39 -0.65 -17.87
CA ASP A 101 -15.37 -1.41 -18.64
C ASP A 101 -16.75 -0.76 -18.46
N GLU A 102 -17.11 0.06 -19.45
CA GLU A 102 -18.41 0.70 -19.50
C GLU A 102 -19.49 -0.33 -19.86
N TYR A 103 -20.69 -0.10 -19.34
CA TYR A 103 -21.87 -0.90 -19.63
C TYR A 103 -22.23 -0.92 -21.12
N GLU A 104 -22.95 -1.97 -21.58
CA GLU A 104 -23.13 -2.25 -23.01
C GLU A 104 -23.92 -1.19 -23.77
N TYR A 105 -24.66 -0.33 -23.08
CA TYR A 105 -25.41 0.78 -23.68
C TYR A 105 -24.56 2.03 -23.93
N LEU A 106 -23.30 2.05 -23.48
CA LEU A 106 -22.34 3.13 -23.66
C LEU A 106 -21.41 2.86 -24.86
N ASP A 107 -20.45 3.75 -25.12
CA ASP A 107 -19.60 3.71 -26.32
C ASP A 107 -18.22 3.06 -26.10
N GLY A 108 -17.88 2.73 -24.87
CA GLY A 108 -16.63 2.09 -24.48
C GLY A 108 -15.44 3.06 -24.44
N ILE A 109 -15.68 4.37 -24.48
CA ILE A 109 -14.69 5.42 -24.36
C ILE A 109 -14.94 6.15 -23.05
N HIS A 110 -13.92 6.20 -22.21
CA HIS A 110 -14.00 6.81 -20.89
C HIS A 110 -12.90 7.84 -20.71
N GLY A 111 -13.23 8.97 -20.10
CA GLY A 111 -12.29 10.04 -19.75
C GLY A 111 -11.14 9.58 -18.86
N THR A 112 -10.20 10.49 -18.62
CA THR A 112 -9.05 10.21 -17.76
C THR A 112 -9.50 10.09 -16.30
N GLU A 113 -9.26 8.95 -15.68
CA GLU A 113 -9.50 8.72 -14.26
C GLU A 113 -8.22 8.26 -13.54
N THR A 114 -8.18 8.45 -12.21
CA THR A 114 -7.18 7.87 -11.33
C THR A 114 -7.76 6.65 -10.63
N ILE A 115 -7.12 5.52 -10.87
CA ILE A 115 -7.50 4.21 -10.34
C ILE A 115 -6.49 3.79 -9.27
N SER A 116 -6.96 3.58 -8.06
CA SER A 116 -6.19 2.91 -7.01
C SER A 116 -6.29 1.41 -7.18
N TRP A 117 -5.20 0.71 -6.87
CA TRP A 117 -5.14 -0.75 -6.89
C TRP A 117 -4.37 -1.30 -5.69
N LEU A 118 -4.76 -2.52 -5.29
CA LEU A 118 -4.13 -3.30 -4.24
C LEU A 118 -3.98 -4.74 -4.71
N ALA A 119 -2.81 -5.32 -4.52
CA ALA A 119 -2.53 -6.74 -4.68
C ALA A 119 -2.06 -7.31 -3.33
N ILE A 120 -2.71 -8.37 -2.84
CA ILE A 120 -2.31 -9.07 -1.62
C ILE A 120 -2.19 -10.56 -1.92
N ALA A 121 -1.10 -11.20 -1.50
CA ALA A 121 -0.90 -12.63 -1.58
C ALA A 121 -2.04 -13.37 -0.86
N ALA A 122 -2.62 -14.39 -1.47
CA ALA A 122 -3.66 -15.18 -0.83
C ALA A 122 -3.14 -15.83 0.48
N GLY A 123 -3.92 -15.76 1.55
CA GLY A 123 -3.54 -16.27 2.87
C GLY A 123 -4.05 -15.43 4.02
N THR A 124 -3.49 -15.67 5.20
CA THR A 124 -3.67 -14.87 6.40
C THR A 124 -2.31 -14.30 6.76
N HIS A 125 -2.25 -12.98 6.89
CA HIS A 125 -1.05 -12.21 7.17
C HIS A 125 -1.31 -11.32 8.38
N THR A 126 -0.28 -11.10 9.18
CA THR A 126 -0.29 -10.16 10.28
C THR A 126 0.75 -9.09 9.96
N LEU A 127 0.40 -7.82 10.10
CA LEU A 127 1.36 -6.71 9.98
C LEU A 127 2.06 -6.46 11.32
N ASP A 128 3.11 -5.65 11.32
CA ASP A 128 3.90 -5.30 12.50
C ASP A 128 3.05 -4.69 13.64
N ASP A 129 1.99 -3.95 13.30
CA ASP A 129 1.08 -3.36 14.28
C ASP A 129 0.01 -4.35 14.79
N GLY A 130 0.08 -5.62 14.38
CA GLY A 130 -0.84 -6.69 14.70
C GLY A 130 -2.08 -6.74 13.81
N THR A 131 -2.25 -5.82 12.85
CA THR A 131 -3.38 -5.83 11.92
C THR A 131 -3.41 -7.12 11.13
N ILE A 132 -4.57 -7.78 11.08
CA ILE A 132 -4.75 -9.00 10.28
C ILE A 132 -5.27 -8.63 8.90
N ILE A 133 -4.60 -9.15 7.87
CA ILE A 133 -5.07 -9.15 6.48
C ILE A 133 -5.36 -10.59 6.08
N GLN A 134 -6.56 -10.84 5.57
CA GLN A 134 -6.89 -12.10 4.92
C GLN A 134 -7.30 -11.86 3.48
N ALA A 135 -6.70 -12.60 2.57
CA ALA A 135 -7.02 -12.54 1.15
C ALA A 135 -7.29 -13.94 0.61
N GLY A 136 -8.28 -14.06 -0.26
CA GLY A 136 -8.60 -15.32 -0.91
C GLY A 136 -9.44 -15.14 -2.17
N THR A 137 -9.88 -16.27 -2.71
CA THR A 137 -10.77 -16.30 -3.87
C THR A 137 -11.98 -17.17 -3.61
N THR A 138 -13.06 -16.89 -4.33
CA THR A 138 -14.25 -17.73 -4.44
C THR A 138 -14.76 -17.68 -5.87
N THR A 139 -15.86 -18.37 -6.17
CA THR A 139 -16.55 -18.28 -7.46
C THR A 139 -17.98 -17.79 -7.26
N ALA A 140 -18.45 -16.89 -8.11
CA ALA A 140 -19.84 -16.40 -8.10
C ALA A 140 -20.49 -16.57 -9.47
N THR A 141 -21.82 -16.77 -9.50
CA THR A 141 -22.58 -16.95 -10.75
C THR A 141 -24.06 -16.62 -10.55
N ASN A 142 -24.73 -16.20 -11.64
CA ASN A 142 -26.19 -16.13 -11.78
C ASN A 142 -26.92 -15.38 -10.64
N ASN A 143 -26.49 -14.17 -10.28
CA ASN A 143 -27.13 -13.30 -9.27
C ASN A 143 -27.51 -14.01 -7.96
N ASN A 144 -26.68 -14.97 -7.52
CA ASN A 144 -26.87 -15.68 -6.25
C ASN A 144 -25.80 -15.28 -5.25
N PHE A 145 -26.21 -15.05 -4.01
CA PHE A 145 -25.29 -14.86 -2.91
C PHE A 145 -24.47 -16.11 -2.63
N THR A 146 -23.17 -15.97 -2.75
CA THR A 146 -22.16 -16.92 -2.35
C THR A 146 -21.65 -16.55 -0.97
N THR A 147 -21.67 -17.51 -0.04
CA THR A 147 -21.11 -17.30 1.31
C THR A 147 -19.61 -17.54 1.27
N VAL A 148 -18.84 -16.58 1.75
CA VAL A 148 -17.39 -16.66 1.91
C VAL A 148 -17.07 -16.81 3.40
N THR A 149 -16.19 -17.75 3.72
CA THR A 149 -15.70 -17.98 5.08
C THR A 149 -14.24 -17.55 5.15
N PHE A 150 -13.88 -16.79 6.17
CA PHE A 150 -12.49 -16.38 6.39
C PHE A 150 -11.63 -17.57 6.85
N ASN A 151 -10.32 -17.51 6.59
CA ASN A 151 -9.38 -18.55 6.99
C ASN A 151 -9.25 -18.65 8.52
N ALA A 152 -9.36 -17.50 9.19
CA ALA A 152 -9.45 -17.36 10.64
C ALA A 152 -10.53 -16.33 11.00
N ALA A 153 -11.13 -16.47 12.19
CA ALA A 153 -12.07 -15.48 12.69
C ALA A 153 -11.34 -14.19 13.09
N PHE A 154 -11.88 -13.04 12.69
CA PHE A 154 -11.48 -11.73 13.20
C PHE A 154 -12.12 -11.48 14.58
N GLU A 155 -11.64 -10.46 15.30
CA GLU A 155 -12.25 -10.08 16.59
C GLU A 155 -13.63 -9.44 16.40
N SER A 156 -13.82 -8.73 15.29
CA SER A 156 -15.07 -8.11 14.87
C SER A 156 -15.28 -8.28 13.35
N ALA A 157 -16.39 -7.78 12.80
CA ALA A 157 -16.56 -7.84 11.35
C ALA A 157 -15.49 -6.94 10.68
N PRO A 158 -14.63 -7.49 9.79
CA PRO A 158 -13.63 -6.70 9.08
C PRO A 158 -14.30 -5.87 7.97
N VAL A 159 -13.57 -4.87 7.47
CA VAL A 159 -13.92 -4.24 6.19
C VAL A 159 -13.50 -5.21 5.08
N VAL A 160 -14.39 -5.43 4.11
CA VAL A 160 -14.19 -6.39 3.03
C VAL A 160 -14.24 -5.68 1.70
N MET A 161 -13.30 -6.01 0.82
CA MET A 161 -13.28 -5.59 -0.58
C MET A 161 -13.41 -6.81 -1.47
N SER A 162 -14.16 -6.66 -2.56
CA SER A 162 -14.35 -7.71 -3.55
C SER A 162 -14.02 -7.22 -4.97
N GLN A 163 -13.58 -8.14 -5.83
CA GLN A 163 -13.18 -7.85 -7.20
C GLN A 163 -13.39 -9.06 -8.11
N ILE A 164 -14.02 -8.85 -9.27
CA ILE A 164 -14.04 -9.85 -10.34
C ILE A 164 -12.62 -9.93 -10.92
N MET A 165 -11.98 -11.11 -10.87
CA MET A 165 -10.58 -11.32 -11.28
C MET A 165 -10.42 -12.14 -12.56
N THR A 166 -11.53 -12.51 -13.19
CA THR A 166 -11.56 -13.17 -14.50
C THR A 166 -12.53 -12.45 -15.44
N THR A 167 -12.44 -12.81 -16.72
CA THR A 167 -13.34 -12.31 -17.78
C THR A 167 -13.80 -13.50 -18.60
N ASN A 168 -14.65 -14.31 -17.99
CA ASN A 168 -15.29 -15.46 -18.61
C ASN A 168 -16.51 -15.05 -19.44
N GLU A 169 -17.07 -13.88 -19.17
CA GLU A 169 -18.05 -13.17 -19.98
C GLU A 169 -17.62 -11.72 -20.26
N ALA A 170 -18.08 -11.17 -21.37
CA ALA A 170 -17.70 -9.83 -21.82
C ALA A 170 -18.61 -8.73 -21.28
N ASP A 171 -19.74 -9.09 -20.68
CA ASP A 171 -20.76 -8.16 -20.21
C ASP A 171 -20.37 -7.56 -18.85
N ALA A 172 -20.53 -6.25 -18.71
CA ALA A 172 -20.13 -5.52 -17.51
C ALA A 172 -20.92 -6.01 -16.29
N ALA A 173 -20.20 -6.21 -15.18
CA ALA A 173 -20.78 -6.74 -13.96
C ALA A 173 -20.16 -6.10 -12.72
N VAL A 174 -20.98 -6.00 -11.67
CA VAL A 174 -20.63 -5.46 -10.36
C VAL A 174 -20.70 -6.55 -9.30
N LEU A 175 -20.18 -6.22 -8.11
CA LEU A 175 -20.25 -7.09 -6.94
C LEU A 175 -20.94 -6.37 -5.79
N HIS A 176 -21.75 -7.13 -5.05
CA HIS A 176 -22.42 -6.66 -3.85
C HIS A 176 -21.92 -7.46 -2.66
N ASN A 177 -21.53 -6.79 -1.57
CA ASN A 177 -21.17 -7.43 -0.31
C ASN A 177 -22.27 -7.21 0.73
N ARG A 178 -22.58 -8.26 1.50
CA ARG A 178 -23.54 -8.15 2.62
C ARG A 178 -23.27 -9.17 3.72
N ASN A 179 -24.05 -9.07 4.81
CA ASN A 179 -24.06 -10.05 5.90
C ASN A 179 -22.65 -10.35 6.46
N ARG A 180 -21.82 -9.31 6.61
CA ARG A 180 -20.47 -9.43 7.18
C ARG A 180 -20.54 -9.79 8.67
N SER A 181 -19.61 -10.64 9.07
CA SER A 181 -19.41 -11.10 10.44
C SER A 181 -17.93 -11.35 10.68
N ALA A 182 -17.53 -11.64 11.92
CA ALA A 182 -16.17 -12.03 12.25
C ALA A 182 -15.66 -13.29 11.50
N THR A 183 -16.55 -14.14 10.97
CA THR A 183 -16.16 -15.41 10.35
C THR A 183 -16.40 -15.47 8.84
N GLY A 184 -16.99 -14.43 8.25
CA GLY A 184 -17.29 -14.42 6.83
C GLY A 184 -18.30 -13.37 6.42
N PHE A 185 -18.63 -13.37 5.13
CA PHE A 185 -19.57 -12.46 4.50
C PHE A 185 -20.26 -13.16 3.32
N GLN A 186 -21.18 -12.47 2.65
CA GLN A 186 -21.78 -12.92 1.41
C GLN A 186 -21.48 -11.95 0.29
N LEU A 187 -21.25 -12.48 -0.91
CA LEU A 187 -21.12 -11.69 -2.12
C LEU A 187 -22.01 -12.19 -3.24
N GLN A 188 -22.41 -11.30 -4.14
CA GLN A 188 -23.15 -11.61 -5.36
C GLN A 188 -22.53 -10.86 -6.53
N ILE A 189 -22.48 -11.51 -7.70
CA ILE A 189 -22.23 -10.86 -8.99
C ILE A 189 -23.56 -10.48 -9.63
N GLU A 190 -23.62 -9.30 -10.23
CA GLU A 190 -24.81 -8.79 -10.89
C GLU A 190 -24.45 -7.98 -12.14
N GLU A 191 -25.20 -8.19 -13.22
CA GLU A 191 -25.12 -7.44 -14.48
C GLU A 191 -26.01 -6.20 -14.43
N GLN A 192 -25.93 -5.36 -15.46
CA GLN A 192 -26.83 -4.22 -15.65
C GLN A 192 -28.32 -4.59 -15.60
N GLU A 193 -29.16 -3.64 -15.17
CA GLU A 193 -30.58 -3.87 -14.87
C GLU A 193 -31.40 -4.40 -16.05
N SER A 194 -31.05 -3.98 -17.26
CA SER A 194 -31.75 -4.38 -18.48
C SER A 194 -31.41 -5.80 -18.96
N PHE A 195 -30.37 -6.43 -18.38
CA PHE A 195 -29.93 -7.77 -18.72
C PHE A 195 -30.61 -8.85 -17.86
N GLY A 196 -30.56 -10.10 -18.33
CA GLY A 196 -31.09 -11.24 -17.58
C GLY A 196 -30.21 -11.57 -16.37
N THR A 197 -30.68 -12.42 -15.45
CA THR A 197 -29.93 -12.75 -14.22
C THR A 197 -28.77 -13.75 -14.42
N ALA A 198 -28.16 -13.80 -15.60
CA ALA A 198 -27.38 -14.96 -16.04
C ALA A 198 -25.97 -14.60 -16.53
N HIS A 199 -25.11 -14.14 -15.62
CA HIS A 199 -23.68 -14.01 -15.86
C HIS A 199 -22.93 -15.34 -15.67
N ALA A 200 -21.95 -15.60 -16.53
CA ALA A 200 -21.00 -16.70 -16.44
C ALA A 200 -20.33 -16.75 -15.07
N THR A 201 -19.92 -17.95 -14.64
CA THR A 201 -19.20 -18.08 -13.37
C THR A 201 -17.86 -17.37 -13.46
N GLU A 202 -17.59 -16.44 -12.53
CA GLU A 202 -16.32 -15.72 -12.44
C GLU A 202 -15.56 -16.09 -11.16
N THR A 203 -14.24 -15.93 -11.19
CA THR A 203 -13.40 -15.96 -9.99
C THR A 203 -13.43 -14.59 -9.33
N ILE A 204 -13.85 -14.56 -8.08
CA ILE A 204 -13.95 -13.34 -7.27
C ILE A 204 -12.83 -13.34 -6.25
N GLY A 205 -11.99 -12.31 -6.29
CA GLY A 205 -11.03 -12.00 -5.24
C GLY A 205 -11.72 -11.30 -4.08
N TRP A 206 -11.31 -11.62 -2.85
CA TRP A 206 -11.72 -10.91 -1.65
C TRP A 206 -10.53 -10.62 -0.75
N ILE A 207 -10.50 -9.41 -0.20
CA ILE A 207 -9.51 -8.96 0.78
C ILE A 207 -10.31 -8.45 1.99
N ALA A 208 -9.92 -8.89 3.19
CA ALA A 208 -10.52 -8.50 4.45
C ALA A 208 -9.43 -8.00 5.40
N ILE A 209 -9.62 -6.82 5.97
CA ILE A 209 -8.67 -6.19 6.91
C ILE A 209 -9.45 -5.79 8.16
N ASP A 210 -8.83 -5.99 9.33
CA ASP A 210 -9.37 -5.47 10.60
C ASP A 210 -9.73 -3.99 10.50
N ASN A 211 -10.72 -3.57 11.30
CA ASN A 211 -10.99 -2.14 11.46
C ASN A 211 -9.90 -1.50 12.32
N GLY A 212 -9.38 -0.36 11.89
CA GLY A 212 -8.35 0.39 12.61
C GLY A 212 -7.21 0.84 11.70
N GLY A 213 -6.00 0.81 12.26
CA GLY A 213 -4.80 1.33 11.61
C GLY A 213 -4.60 2.84 11.82
N SER A 214 -3.57 3.38 11.18
CA SER A 214 -3.16 4.78 11.29
C SER A 214 -2.50 5.23 9.99
N ALA A 215 -2.65 6.50 9.61
CA ALA A 215 -1.91 7.05 8.49
C ALA A 215 -0.39 7.04 8.73
N THR A 216 0.04 6.99 10.00
CA THR A 216 1.45 6.86 10.38
C THR A 216 1.98 5.45 10.14
N THR A 217 1.18 4.41 10.41
CA THR A 217 1.56 3.01 10.14
C THR A 217 1.26 2.60 8.69
N GLY A 218 0.77 3.55 7.87
CA GLY A 218 0.63 3.39 6.43
C GLY A 218 -0.63 2.69 5.96
N ILE A 219 -1.50 2.19 6.85
CA ILE A 219 -2.78 1.57 6.50
C ILE A 219 -3.87 2.03 7.46
N ILE A 220 -5.00 2.46 6.91
CA ILE A 220 -6.26 2.68 7.61
C ILE A 220 -7.32 1.82 6.95
N SER A 221 -8.07 1.05 7.74
CA SER A 221 -9.22 0.26 7.30
C SER A 221 -10.41 0.63 8.17
N ASN A 222 -11.47 1.17 7.57
CA ASN A 222 -12.65 1.60 8.31
C ASN A 222 -13.88 1.71 7.39
N GLU A 223 -15.02 2.08 7.95
CA GLU A 223 -16.28 2.20 7.22
C GLU A 223 -17.10 3.42 7.63
N THR A 224 -18.00 3.83 6.75
CA THR A 224 -18.95 4.91 7.03
C THR A 224 -20.09 4.41 7.92
N PRO A 225 -20.86 5.33 8.54
CA PRO A 225 -22.23 5.01 8.93
C PRO A 225 -23.08 4.59 7.71
N ASN A 226 -24.29 4.08 7.95
CA ASN A 226 -25.25 3.78 6.87
C ASN A 226 -25.87 5.09 6.34
N ASN A 227 -25.09 5.86 5.58
CA ASN A 227 -25.46 7.20 5.14
C ASN A 227 -24.92 7.62 3.76
N VAL A 228 -24.22 6.73 3.03
CA VAL A 228 -23.72 7.05 1.69
C VAL A 228 -24.77 6.68 0.66
N ASN A 229 -25.12 7.60 -0.22
CA ASN A 229 -26.05 7.39 -1.33
C ASN A 229 -25.50 8.07 -2.59
N HIS A 230 -26.35 8.37 -3.55
CA HIS A 230 -26.01 9.07 -4.80
C HIS A 230 -25.35 10.45 -4.63
N ASN A 231 -25.49 11.07 -3.46
CA ASN A 231 -24.80 12.31 -3.13
C ASN A 231 -23.43 12.03 -2.52
N PHE A 232 -22.42 12.75 -3.00
CA PHE A 232 -21.07 12.69 -2.44
C PHE A 232 -21.03 13.02 -0.96
N SER A 233 -20.45 12.11 -0.19
CA SER A 233 -20.21 12.19 1.24
C SER A 233 -18.72 12.14 1.53
N THR A 234 -18.23 13.03 2.40
CA THR A 234 -16.81 13.04 2.78
C THR A 234 -16.51 11.96 3.81
N ILE A 235 -15.53 11.11 3.49
CA ILE A 235 -14.83 10.24 4.43
C ILE A 235 -13.57 10.98 4.89
N ASN A 236 -13.41 11.14 6.21
CA ASN A 236 -12.19 11.68 6.80
C ASN A 236 -11.36 10.52 7.36
N PHE A 237 -10.07 10.51 7.07
CA PHE A 237 -9.15 9.47 7.57
C PHE A 237 -8.76 9.69 9.04
N GLY A 238 -9.17 10.81 9.64
CA GLY A 238 -8.87 11.17 11.04
C GLY A 238 -7.43 11.65 11.28
N SER A 239 -6.54 11.43 10.31
CA SER A 239 -5.16 11.91 10.26
C SER A 239 -4.78 12.17 8.79
N SER A 240 -3.63 12.80 8.56
CA SER A 240 -3.09 13.00 7.21
C SER A 240 -2.00 11.98 6.93
N PHE A 241 -2.07 11.32 5.79
CA PHE A 241 -0.91 10.61 5.23
C PHE A 241 0.21 11.61 4.96
N PRO A 242 1.48 11.24 5.25
CA PRO A 242 2.63 12.07 4.87
C PRO A 242 2.72 12.31 3.36
N ALA A 243 2.30 11.31 2.56
CA ALA A 243 2.13 11.45 1.12
C ALA A 243 0.88 12.27 0.77
N SER A 244 0.97 13.11 -0.25
CA SER A 244 -0.14 13.96 -0.70
C SER A 244 -1.29 13.19 -1.39
N THR A 245 -1.03 11.96 -1.85
CA THR A 245 -1.97 11.10 -2.57
C THR A 245 -1.87 9.65 -2.07
N PRO A 246 -2.57 9.29 -0.98
CA PRO A 246 -2.65 7.89 -0.55
C PRO A 246 -3.39 7.03 -1.58
N VAL A 247 -3.17 5.73 -1.56
CA VAL A 247 -3.96 4.75 -2.31
C VAL A 247 -5.27 4.54 -1.55
N VAL A 248 -6.42 4.68 -2.20
CA VAL A 248 -7.72 4.52 -1.54
C VAL A 248 -8.62 3.54 -2.29
N LEU A 249 -8.93 2.43 -1.63
CA LEU A 249 -9.85 1.41 -2.12
C LEU A 249 -11.17 1.61 -1.40
N ILE A 250 -12.28 1.50 -2.14
CA ILE A 250 -13.63 1.63 -1.61
C ILE A 250 -14.48 0.49 -2.13
N ASP A 251 -15.41 0.02 -1.30
CA ASP A 251 -16.41 -0.96 -1.69
C ASP A 251 -17.62 -0.88 -0.74
N THR A 252 -18.78 -1.23 -1.26
CA THR A 252 -20.00 -1.33 -0.45
C THR A 252 -19.91 -2.51 0.49
N GLN A 253 -20.44 -2.30 1.69
CA GLN A 253 -20.41 -3.27 2.79
C GLN A 253 -21.80 -3.82 3.13
N THR A 254 -22.82 -3.19 2.55
CA THR A 254 -24.24 -3.52 2.64
C THR A 254 -24.87 -3.44 1.26
N GLU A 255 -26.07 -4.00 1.16
CA GLU A 255 -26.87 -4.02 -0.06
C GLU A 255 -28.34 -3.82 0.33
N ASN A 256 -28.71 -2.57 0.46
CA ASN A 256 -30.02 -2.06 0.80
C ASN A 256 -30.81 -1.62 -0.44
N GLY A 257 -30.14 -1.18 -1.51
CA GLY A 257 -30.76 -0.64 -2.74
C GLY A 257 -31.22 -1.68 -3.74
N GLY A 258 -30.49 -2.79 -3.87
CA GLY A 258 -30.85 -3.91 -4.75
C GLY A 258 -30.68 -3.67 -6.25
N ASN A 259 -30.26 -2.46 -6.66
CA ASN A 259 -29.87 -2.14 -8.02
C ASN A 259 -28.35 -2.33 -8.20
N PRO A 260 -27.87 -2.66 -9.42
CA PRO A 260 -26.46 -2.68 -9.74
C PRO A 260 -25.84 -1.30 -9.48
N GLN A 261 -24.75 -1.27 -8.72
CA GLN A 261 -24.08 -0.03 -8.33
C GLN A 261 -22.59 -0.23 -8.10
N ILE A 262 -21.85 0.87 -8.11
CA ILE A 262 -20.47 0.94 -7.67
C ILE A 262 -20.26 2.10 -6.70
N ALA A 263 -19.41 1.89 -5.69
CA ALA A 263 -18.88 3.01 -4.91
C ALA A 263 -17.83 3.76 -5.72
N ARG A 264 -18.04 5.06 -5.97
CA ARG A 264 -17.11 5.91 -6.72
C ARG A 264 -16.53 6.99 -5.81
N GLY A 265 -15.26 7.34 -6.02
CA GLY A 265 -14.54 8.36 -5.27
C GLY A 265 -14.23 9.62 -6.07
N GLN A 266 -14.09 10.76 -5.39
CA GLN A 266 -13.56 12.01 -5.95
C GLN A 266 -12.88 12.86 -4.86
N ASN A 267 -12.21 13.94 -5.28
CA ASN A 267 -11.60 14.92 -4.37
C ASN A 267 -10.69 14.29 -3.31
N LEU A 268 -9.91 13.28 -3.70
CA LEU A 268 -8.93 12.64 -2.83
C LEU A 268 -7.85 13.63 -2.40
N THR A 269 -7.55 13.63 -1.10
CA THR A 269 -6.50 14.39 -0.44
C THR A 269 -5.71 13.46 0.48
N SER A 270 -4.65 13.97 1.12
CA SER A 270 -3.91 13.21 2.13
C SER A 270 -4.72 12.86 3.39
N SER A 271 -5.92 13.43 3.60
CA SER A 271 -6.68 13.24 4.85
C SER A 271 -8.16 12.89 4.64
N SER A 272 -8.62 12.84 3.38
CA SER A 272 -10.02 12.57 3.06
C SER A 272 -10.23 12.20 1.60
N ILE A 273 -11.37 11.56 1.34
CA ILE A 273 -11.94 11.33 0.02
C ILE A 273 -13.46 11.62 0.08
N GLN A 274 -14.06 12.03 -1.03
CA GLN A 274 -15.51 12.02 -1.17
C GLN A 274 -15.97 10.78 -1.91
N VAL A 275 -17.04 10.14 -1.44
CA VAL A 275 -17.60 8.94 -2.07
C VAL A 275 -19.10 9.08 -2.29
N ASN A 276 -19.61 8.45 -3.34
CA ASN A 276 -21.04 8.24 -3.54
C ASN A 276 -21.31 6.79 -3.98
N ILE A 277 -22.59 6.43 -4.03
CA ILE A 277 -23.07 5.24 -4.72
C ILE A 277 -23.53 5.67 -6.11
N ASP A 278 -22.90 5.12 -7.14
CA ASP A 278 -23.18 5.40 -8.53
C ASP A 278 -23.99 4.24 -9.12
N GLU A 279 -25.27 4.50 -9.38
CA GLU A 279 -26.23 3.52 -9.91
C GLU A 279 -26.11 3.38 -11.43
N GLU A 280 -26.30 2.14 -11.88
CA GLU A 280 -26.47 1.77 -13.28
C GLU A 280 -27.79 2.36 -13.84
N GLN A 281 -27.86 2.66 -15.15
CA GLN A 281 -28.95 3.45 -15.76
C GLN A 281 -29.64 2.76 -16.98
N SER A 282 -29.44 1.47 -17.19
CA SER A 282 -29.85 0.78 -18.43
C SER A 282 -31.35 0.56 -18.53
N ASN A 283 -32.03 0.41 -17.39
CA ASN A 283 -33.48 0.19 -17.36
C ASN A 283 -34.24 1.50 -17.11
N ASP A 284 -33.71 2.41 -16.31
CA ASP A 284 -34.16 3.80 -16.25
C ASP A 284 -33.01 4.77 -15.94
N SER A 285 -33.21 6.07 -16.19
CA SER A 285 -32.18 7.09 -16.00
C SER A 285 -32.15 7.65 -14.56
N GLU A 286 -32.80 6.95 -13.62
CA GLU A 286 -32.89 7.35 -12.23
C GLU A 286 -31.58 6.94 -11.51
N THR A 287 -31.11 7.75 -10.56
CA THR A 287 -29.85 7.46 -9.82
C THR A 287 -30.00 7.65 -8.31
N THR A 288 -31.23 7.74 -7.80
CA THR A 288 -31.54 7.84 -6.37
C THR A 288 -31.32 6.50 -5.71
N HIS A 289 -30.09 6.31 -5.23
CA HIS A 289 -29.79 5.17 -4.39
C HIS A 289 -30.20 5.41 -2.93
N VAL A 290 -30.59 4.35 -2.22
CA VAL A 290 -30.77 4.37 -0.75
C VAL A 290 -29.42 4.47 -0.02
N ASN A 291 -29.43 4.63 1.30
CA ASN A 291 -28.16 4.69 2.03
C ASN A 291 -27.50 3.30 2.11
N GLU A 292 -26.18 3.28 1.96
CA GLU A 292 -25.29 2.16 2.19
C GLU A 292 -24.19 2.50 3.20
N VAL A 293 -23.55 1.44 3.71
CA VAL A 293 -22.24 1.52 4.35
C VAL A 293 -21.16 1.33 3.29
N VAL A 294 -20.22 2.27 3.19
CA VAL A 294 -19.03 2.15 2.35
C VAL A 294 -17.82 1.90 3.25
N GLY A 295 -17.10 0.83 2.94
CA GLY A 295 -15.82 0.49 3.54
C GLY A 295 -14.71 1.12 2.73
N TYR A 296 -13.61 1.47 3.38
CA TYR A 296 -12.43 1.98 2.72
C TYR A 296 -11.15 1.41 3.31
N TYR A 297 -10.17 1.19 2.44
CA TYR A 297 -8.77 1.07 2.81
C TYR A 297 -8.05 2.31 2.28
N ALA A 298 -7.35 3.04 3.15
CA ALA A 298 -6.43 4.09 2.75
C ALA A 298 -5.01 3.65 3.09
N LEU A 299 -4.11 3.63 2.12
CA LEU A 299 -2.76 3.08 2.26
C LEU A 299 -1.69 4.03 1.71
N THR A 300 -0.49 3.92 2.27
CA THR A 300 0.73 4.40 1.60
C THR A 300 1.00 3.50 0.38
N ALA A 301 1.39 4.10 -0.75
CA ALA A 301 1.79 3.35 -1.94
C ALA A 301 3.12 2.62 -1.71
N GLY A 302 3.28 1.44 -2.30
CA GLY A 302 4.50 0.63 -2.18
C GLY A 302 4.23 -0.82 -1.81
N LEU A 303 5.31 -1.56 -1.55
CA LEU A 303 5.27 -2.94 -1.10
C LEU A 303 4.74 -3.05 0.33
N ILE A 304 4.00 -4.14 0.59
CA ILE A 304 3.43 -4.48 1.89
C ILE A 304 4.08 -5.78 2.34
N TYR A 305 4.51 -5.81 3.60
CA TYR A 305 5.17 -6.94 4.23
C TYR A 305 4.32 -7.47 5.39
N ALA A 306 4.41 -8.77 5.69
CA ALA A 306 3.82 -9.37 6.88
C ALA A 306 4.92 -9.53 7.92
N ASP A 307 4.55 -9.37 9.19
CA ASP A 307 5.36 -9.75 10.35
C ASP A 307 5.84 -11.20 10.16
N SER A 308 7.12 -11.33 9.86
CA SER A 308 7.85 -12.55 10.07
C SER A 308 9.03 -12.28 10.99
N LEU A 309 8.77 -12.01 12.27
CA LEU A 309 9.81 -12.03 13.32
C LEU A 309 11.05 -11.20 12.96
N SER A 310 10.85 -10.04 12.36
CA SER A 310 11.94 -9.13 12.04
C SER A 310 12.54 -8.52 13.31
N GLY A 311 13.85 -8.35 13.29
CA GLY A 311 14.60 -7.75 14.39
C GLY A 311 14.61 -6.23 14.31
N ASP A 312 14.65 -5.54 15.46
CA ASP A 312 15.16 -4.16 15.45
C ASP A 312 16.70 -4.23 15.40
N ASP A 313 17.28 -4.05 14.22
CA ASP A 313 18.68 -4.35 13.98
C ASP A 313 19.58 -3.12 14.09
N THR A 314 20.88 -3.34 14.27
CA THR A 314 21.89 -2.28 14.22
C THR A 314 22.94 -2.63 13.19
N LEU A 315 22.99 -1.83 12.12
CA LEU A 315 23.87 -2.02 10.98
C LEU A 315 24.96 -0.94 10.96
N ARG A 316 26.22 -1.38 10.89
CA ARG A 316 27.42 -0.57 10.67
C ARG A 316 28.14 -1.09 9.45
N GLY A 317 28.15 -0.31 8.38
CA GLY A 317 28.96 -0.62 7.18
C GLY A 317 30.45 -0.65 7.55
N GLY A 318 30.96 0.49 7.98
CA GLY A 318 32.36 0.64 8.37
C GLY A 318 33.09 1.45 7.31
N ALA A 319 34.30 1.02 6.92
CA ALA A 319 35.11 1.69 5.92
C ALA A 319 34.96 1.01 4.56
N GLY A 320 34.27 1.64 3.62
CA GLY A 320 33.98 1.03 2.34
C GLY A 320 32.85 1.76 1.64
N LEU A 321 32.45 1.28 0.47
CA LEU A 321 31.14 1.61 -0.09
C LEU A 321 30.18 0.47 0.29
N ASP A 322 29.39 0.68 1.34
CA ASP A 322 28.56 -0.37 1.90
C ASP A 322 27.11 -0.31 1.40
N THR A 323 26.46 -1.47 1.33
CA THR A 323 25.03 -1.59 1.02
C THR A 323 24.29 -2.20 2.21
N LEU A 324 23.36 -1.45 2.79
CA LEU A 324 22.67 -1.81 4.02
C LEU A 324 21.18 -2.04 3.74
N TYR A 325 20.67 -3.18 4.21
CA TYR A 325 19.27 -3.55 4.22
C TYR A 325 18.86 -3.79 5.67
N GLY A 326 18.02 -2.93 6.23
CA GLY A 326 17.50 -3.10 7.59
C GLY A 326 16.64 -4.34 7.69
N GLY A 327 15.67 -4.48 6.79
CA GLY A 327 14.55 -5.38 7.03
C GLY A 327 13.41 -4.67 7.75
N ASP A 328 12.44 -5.43 8.22
CA ASP A 328 11.29 -4.89 8.98
C ASP A 328 11.74 -4.62 10.42
N GLY A 329 10.92 -3.93 11.22
CA GLY A 329 11.35 -3.52 12.57
C GLY A 329 12.06 -2.16 12.57
N ALA A 330 12.40 -1.67 13.76
CA ALA A 330 12.97 -0.35 13.95
C ALA A 330 14.51 -0.40 13.86
N ASP A 331 15.03 -0.32 12.63
CA ASP A 331 16.46 -0.51 12.39
C ASP A 331 17.31 0.72 12.65
N ARG A 332 18.57 0.52 13.02
CA ARG A 332 19.54 1.58 13.28
C ARG A 332 20.73 1.48 12.32
N PHE A 333 20.85 2.45 11.42
CA PHE A 333 21.98 2.60 10.52
C PHE A 333 23.00 3.57 11.13
N VAL A 334 24.16 3.06 11.52
CA VAL A 334 25.15 3.81 12.30
C VAL A 334 26.32 4.24 11.42
N PHE A 335 26.62 5.54 11.44
CA PHE A 335 27.71 6.16 10.70
C PHE A 335 28.82 6.66 11.61
N GLU A 336 30.04 6.19 11.36
CA GLU A 336 31.20 6.46 12.20
C GLU A 336 32.09 7.55 11.57
N ALA A 337 32.58 8.51 12.37
CA ALA A 337 33.37 9.64 11.86
C ALA A 337 34.69 9.22 11.22
N ALA A 338 35.16 8.01 11.53
CA ALA A 338 36.35 7.43 10.96
C ALA A 338 36.22 7.10 9.46
N SER A 339 35.01 6.83 8.97
CA SER A 339 34.77 6.31 7.61
C SER A 339 33.69 7.03 6.81
N ALA A 340 32.68 7.61 7.46
CA ALA A 340 31.44 8.13 6.83
C ALA A 340 31.63 9.22 5.75
N TYR A 341 32.81 9.86 5.69
CA TYR A 341 33.12 10.90 4.70
C TYR A 341 34.09 10.43 3.60
N LEU A 342 34.52 9.17 3.61
CA LEU A 342 35.46 8.62 2.63
C LEU A 342 34.74 8.08 1.39
N GLN A 343 33.63 7.39 1.62
CA GLN A 343 32.71 6.83 0.64
C GLN A 343 31.29 6.93 1.22
N THR A 344 30.28 6.90 0.35
CA THR A 344 28.89 7.17 0.72
C THR A 344 28.07 5.90 0.61
N ASP A 345 27.71 5.33 1.76
CA ASP A 345 26.96 4.07 1.83
C ASP A 345 25.54 4.23 1.28
N ILE A 346 24.93 3.09 0.92
CA ILE A 346 23.59 3.03 0.38
C ILE A 346 22.70 2.24 1.34
N ILE A 347 21.67 2.89 1.87
CA ILE A 347 20.59 2.23 2.59
C ILE A 347 19.47 1.96 1.59
N GLN A 348 19.11 0.69 1.44
CA GLN A 348 18.24 0.22 0.35
C GLN A 348 16.76 0.25 0.69
N ASP A 349 16.42 0.23 1.97
CA ASP A 349 15.06 0.00 2.45
C ASP A 349 14.72 0.81 3.72
N PHE A 350 15.28 2.02 3.83
CA PHE A 350 15.01 2.92 4.96
C PHE A 350 13.51 3.26 5.04
N ARG A 351 12.91 2.91 6.18
CA ARG A 351 11.48 3.05 6.47
C ARG A 351 11.26 3.81 7.76
N TYR A 352 11.23 5.13 7.65
CA TYR A 352 10.93 6.01 8.78
C TYR A 352 9.63 5.64 9.53
N PHE A 353 8.67 4.98 8.87
CA PHE A 353 7.40 4.54 9.45
C PHE A 353 7.52 3.29 10.34
N GLN A 354 8.57 2.48 10.20
CA GLN A 354 8.91 1.40 11.13
C GLN A 354 9.78 1.89 12.30
N ASN A 355 10.11 3.18 12.32
CA ASN A 355 11.01 3.85 13.27
C ASN A 355 12.49 3.59 13.02
N ASP A 356 12.88 3.38 11.76
CA ASP A 356 14.28 3.34 11.38
C ASP A 356 15.00 4.64 11.78
N VAL A 357 16.25 4.50 12.19
CA VAL A 357 17.10 5.55 12.74
C VAL A 357 18.37 5.66 11.92
N ILE A 358 18.63 6.88 11.44
CA ILE A 358 19.94 7.30 10.96
C ILE A 358 20.73 7.80 12.17
N ASP A 359 21.70 7.02 12.63
CA ASP A 359 22.58 7.36 13.74
C ASP A 359 23.86 8.00 13.23
N ILE A 360 23.95 9.31 13.44
CA ILE A 360 25.10 10.17 13.14
C ILE A 360 25.67 10.80 14.40
N SER A 361 25.43 10.18 15.57
CA SER A 361 25.91 10.66 16.86
C SER A 361 27.44 10.80 16.90
N ASP A 362 28.17 9.94 16.19
CA ASP A 362 29.63 10.03 16.10
C ASP A 362 30.10 11.15 15.13
N LEU A 363 29.22 11.60 14.22
CA LEU A 363 29.55 12.64 13.23
C LEU A 363 29.39 14.06 13.76
N ILE A 364 28.56 14.27 14.77
CA ILE A 364 28.22 15.59 15.31
C ILE A 364 28.77 15.75 16.72
N SER A 365 29.77 16.61 16.89
CA SER A 365 30.31 16.91 18.22
C SER A 365 29.61 18.11 18.85
N GLY A 366 28.95 17.92 20.00
CA GLY A 366 28.41 19.03 20.81
C GLY A 366 27.16 19.68 20.22
N PHE A 367 26.26 18.87 19.65
CA PHE A 367 25.00 19.32 19.05
C PHE A 367 24.24 20.31 19.94
N SER A 368 23.83 21.43 19.36
CA SER A 368 22.91 22.38 19.97
C SER A 368 22.21 23.19 18.89
N GLY A 369 20.93 23.51 19.08
CA GLY A 369 20.18 24.34 18.12
C GLY A 369 19.32 23.51 17.17
N THR A 370 19.29 23.90 15.89
CA THR A 370 18.41 23.33 14.86
C THR A 370 19.12 22.21 14.11
N ILE A 371 18.46 21.07 13.90
CA ILE A 371 19.07 19.96 13.16
C ILE A 371 19.42 20.33 11.71
N SER A 372 18.61 21.18 11.07
CA SER A 372 18.86 21.69 9.72
C SER A 372 20.15 22.51 9.57
N ASP A 373 20.78 22.96 10.66
CA ASP A 373 22.11 23.60 10.62
C ASP A 373 23.25 22.58 10.45
N HIS A 374 22.96 21.29 10.72
CA HIS A 374 23.93 20.19 10.76
C HIS A 374 23.62 19.07 9.78
N VAL A 375 22.36 18.86 9.39
CA VAL A 375 21.95 17.78 8.51
C VAL A 375 21.03 18.32 7.42
N GLN A 376 21.22 17.88 6.18
CA GLN A 376 20.29 18.15 5.09
C GLN A 376 20.03 16.91 4.24
N PHE A 377 18.82 16.86 3.68
CA PHE A 377 18.37 15.83 2.75
C PHE A 377 18.19 16.45 1.37
N ILE A 378 18.80 15.84 0.35
CA ILE A 378 18.74 16.32 -1.03
C ILE A 378 18.16 15.20 -1.91
N ASP A 379 16.97 15.41 -2.44
CA ASP A 379 16.38 14.51 -3.44
C ASP A 379 17.23 14.51 -4.72
N SER A 380 17.61 13.32 -5.20
CA SER A 380 18.34 13.08 -6.44
C SER A 380 17.69 11.93 -7.22
N GLY A 381 16.79 12.28 -8.13
CA GLY A 381 16.03 11.27 -8.88
C GLY A 381 14.98 10.61 -7.98
N THR A 382 15.14 9.32 -7.72
CA THR A 382 14.28 8.54 -6.81
C THR A 382 14.87 8.39 -5.41
N ASP A 383 16.05 8.96 -5.17
CA ASP A 383 16.84 8.71 -3.96
C ASP A 383 17.00 10.00 -3.13
N THR A 384 17.33 9.87 -1.86
CA THR A 384 17.69 10.99 -0.97
C THR A 384 19.16 10.90 -0.58
N ILE A 385 19.93 11.96 -0.79
CA ILE A 385 21.31 12.08 -0.29
C ILE A 385 21.27 12.74 1.09
N ILE A 386 21.83 12.07 2.09
CA ILE A 386 22.06 12.60 3.44
C ILE A 386 23.41 13.29 3.46
N GLN A 387 23.41 14.57 3.85
CA GLN A 387 24.64 15.31 4.07
C GLN A 387 24.72 15.86 5.49
N VAL A 388 25.92 15.82 6.08
CA VAL A 388 26.18 16.26 7.45
C VAL A 388 27.29 17.31 7.47
N ASP A 389 27.08 18.39 8.23
CA ASP A 389 28.10 19.34 8.68
C ASP A 389 28.37 19.14 10.18
N GLY A 390 29.34 18.27 10.49
CA GLY A 390 29.67 17.86 11.86
C GLY A 390 30.13 18.99 12.79
N THR A 391 30.49 20.16 12.27
CA THR A 391 30.93 21.32 13.08
C THR A 391 30.06 22.56 12.91
N GLY A 392 29.07 22.53 12.02
CA GLY A 392 28.26 23.71 11.62
C GLY A 392 29.08 24.81 10.93
N SER A 393 30.30 24.50 10.48
CA SER A 393 31.23 25.46 9.87
C SER A 393 32.13 24.86 8.78
N SER A 394 32.08 23.54 8.60
CA SER A 394 32.89 22.79 7.63
C SER A 394 32.23 22.67 6.26
N GLY A 395 30.92 22.98 6.17
CA GLY A 395 30.10 22.69 5.00
C GLY A 395 29.58 21.25 5.03
N PHE A 396 28.48 21.03 4.30
CA PHE A 396 27.82 19.74 4.21
C PHE A 396 28.62 18.77 3.33
N GLN A 397 28.72 17.52 3.79
CA GLN A 397 29.37 16.41 3.09
C GLN A 397 28.45 15.19 3.06
N ASP A 398 28.47 14.45 1.97
CA ASP A 398 27.66 13.24 1.76
C ASP A 398 28.07 12.16 2.76
N VAL A 399 27.08 11.53 3.40
CA VAL A 399 27.24 10.46 4.39
C VAL A 399 26.54 9.18 3.95
N ALA A 400 25.32 9.30 3.42
CA ALA A 400 24.54 8.15 2.98
C ALA A 400 23.60 8.50 1.82
N ILE A 401 23.18 7.49 1.08
CA ILE A 401 22.11 7.55 0.09
C ILE A 401 20.97 6.64 0.57
N LEU A 402 19.76 7.19 0.67
CA LEU A 402 18.54 6.42 0.86
C LEU A 402 17.97 6.10 -0.53
N ASN A 403 18.04 4.84 -0.94
CA ASN A 403 17.54 4.41 -2.24
C ASN A 403 16.01 4.40 -2.27
N GLY A 404 15.40 4.93 -3.34
CA GLY A 404 13.94 4.86 -3.54
C GLY A 404 13.10 5.72 -2.59
N VAL A 405 13.72 6.52 -1.72
CA VAL A 405 13.05 7.41 -0.76
C VAL A 405 13.29 8.87 -1.16
N THR A 406 12.24 9.68 -1.22
CA THR A 406 12.31 11.13 -1.52
C THR A 406 11.31 11.94 -0.68
N GLY A 407 11.46 13.27 -0.66
CA GLY A 407 10.50 14.16 -0.01
C GLY A 407 10.58 14.17 1.52
N LEU A 408 11.71 13.75 2.08
CA LEU A 408 11.94 13.73 3.53
C LEU A 408 12.19 15.14 4.09
N ASN A 409 11.70 15.38 5.31
CA ASN A 409 11.94 16.62 6.04
C ASN A 409 12.81 16.34 7.28
N VAL A 410 14.03 16.90 7.29
CA VAL A 410 15.03 16.63 8.34
C VAL A 410 14.56 17.03 9.74
N ASP A 411 13.89 18.19 9.89
CA ASP A 411 13.36 18.64 11.19
C ASP A 411 12.26 17.70 11.70
N ALA A 412 11.41 17.21 10.79
CA ALA A 412 10.33 16.27 11.12
C ALA A 412 10.88 14.89 11.54
N LEU A 413 11.85 14.35 10.80
CA LEU A 413 12.48 13.06 11.13
C LEU A 413 13.25 13.14 12.46
N PHE A 414 13.96 14.24 12.71
CA PHE A 414 14.62 14.45 14.00
C PHE A 414 13.61 14.54 15.16
N ALA A 415 12.51 15.28 14.99
CA ALA A 415 11.47 15.37 16.01
C ALA A 415 10.75 14.04 16.26
N ALA A 416 10.69 13.16 15.26
CA ALA A 416 10.12 11.82 15.35
C ALA A 416 11.11 10.78 15.92
N GLY A 417 12.40 11.13 16.06
CA GLY A 417 13.43 10.23 16.59
C GLY A 417 14.13 9.38 15.53
N ASN A 418 13.87 9.59 14.24
CA ASN A 418 14.50 8.87 13.13
C ASN A 418 15.93 9.38 12.80
N ILE A 419 16.40 10.44 13.46
CA ILE A 419 17.78 10.93 13.35
C ILE A 419 18.35 11.01 14.75
N ASP A 420 19.42 10.26 15.01
CA ASP A 420 20.11 10.28 16.29
C ASP A 420 21.43 11.05 16.18
N VAL A 421 21.65 11.95 17.14
CA VAL A 421 22.80 12.87 17.20
C VAL A 421 23.48 12.88 18.57
N VAL A 422 23.08 11.98 19.49
CA VAL A 422 23.50 12.01 20.91
C VAL A 422 24.19 10.73 21.35
#